data_AF-A0A2I1EEW8-F1
#
_entry.id   AF-A0A2I1EEW8-F1
#
_cell.length_a   1.000
_cell.length_b   1.000
_cell.length_c   1.000
_cell.angle_alpha   90.00
_cell.angle_beta   90.00
_cell.angle_gamma   90.00
#
_symmetry.space_group_name_H-M   'P 1'
#
loop_
_entity.id
_entity.type
_entity.pdbx_description
1 polymer ?
#
loop_
_entity_poly.entity_id
_entity_poly.type
_entity_poly.pdbx_seq_one_letter_code
_entity_poly.pdbx_strand_id
1 'polypeptide(L)'
;MADFNFRLKAIPIGNEASKSQYVCAYLVAVTNLFEYRFKVRPEKNVSGPNGHGPVDFALVLVRASRIIGITEVKDKDFLQGIAQNSVQCESAALSNYKKKSLVS
;
A
#
# COMPACT_ATOMS: atom_id res chain seq x y z
N MET A 1 -11.98 -7.53 -19.17
CA MET A 1 -11.55 -6.14 -19.44
C MET A 1 -12.72 -5.15 -19.54
N ALA A 2 -13.86 -5.53 -20.14
CA ALA A 2 -15.04 -4.65 -20.27
C ALA A 2 -15.71 -4.23 -18.94
N ASP A 3 -15.81 -5.12 -17.94
CA ASP A 3 -16.48 -4.82 -16.65
C ASP A 3 -15.72 -3.76 -15.83
N PHE A 4 -14.38 -3.79 -15.84
CA PHE A 4 -13.55 -2.81 -15.13
C PHE A 4 -13.72 -1.40 -15.73
N ASN A 5 -13.73 -1.29 -17.06
CA ASN A 5 -13.94 -0.03 -17.75
C ASN A 5 -15.37 0.51 -17.56
N PHE A 6 -16.37 -0.35 -17.39
CA PHE A 6 -17.74 0.07 -17.11
C PHE A 6 -17.90 0.64 -15.70
N ARG A 7 -17.30 0.00 -14.69
CA ARG A 7 -17.30 0.52 -13.30
C ARG A 7 -16.60 1.88 -13.18
N LEU A 8 -15.51 2.09 -13.93
CA LEU A 8 -14.82 3.38 -14.00
C LEU A 8 -15.68 4.51 -14.60
N LYS A 9 -16.68 4.20 -15.44
CA LYS A 9 -17.60 5.21 -16.01
C LYS A 9 -18.73 5.60 -15.06
N ALA A 10 -19.10 4.73 -14.12
CA ALA A 10 -20.22 4.95 -13.20
C ALA A 10 -19.86 5.86 -12.01
N ILE A 11 -18.58 5.94 -11.64
CA ILE A 11 -18.09 6.79 -10.56
C ILE A 11 -17.02 7.72 -11.16
N PRO A 12 -17.20 9.04 -11.15
CA PRO A 12 -16.15 9.96 -11.57
C PRO A 12 -15.02 9.90 -10.55
N ILE A 13 -14.01 9.08 -10.84
CA ILE A 13 -12.77 9.01 -10.06
C ILE A 13 -11.96 10.27 -10.39
N GLY A 14 -12.24 11.35 -9.67
CA GLY A 14 -11.77 12.70 -9.99
C GLY A 14 -10.33 12.99 -9.57
N ASN A 15 -10.05 12.94 -8.26
CA ASN A 15 -8.77 13.34 -7.68
C ASN A 15 -8.12 12.19 -6.87
N GLU A 16 -6.92 12.44 -6.33
CA GLU A 16 -6.16 11.45 -5.57
C GLU A 16 -6.93 10.91 -4.35
N ALA A 17 -7.69 11.78 -3.66
CA ALA A 17 -8.50 11.37 -2.52
C ALA A 17 -9.63 10.41 -2.91
N SER A 18 -10.36 10.68 -4.01
CA SER A 18 -11.37 9.75 -4.54
C SER A 18 -10.76 8.43 -5.00
N LYS A 19 -9.58 8.47 -5.64
CA LYS A 19 -8.82 7.26 -6.03
C LYS A 19 -8.43 6.44 -4.80
N SER A 20 -8.00 7.11 -3.74
CA SER A 20 -7.55 6.50 -2.49
C SER A 20 -8.67 5.72 -1.80
N GLN A 21 -9.90 6.25 -1.80
CA GLN A 21 -11.08 5.53 -1.29
C GLN A 21 -11.32 4.21 -2.06
N TYR A 22 -11.20 4.24 -3.38
CA TYR A 22 -11.39 3.04 -4.22
C TYR A 22 -10.28 2.01 -3.99
N VAL A 23 -9.03 2.45 -4.01
CA VAL A 23 -7.87 1.57 -3.71
C VAL A 23 -8.01 0.94 -2.33
N CYS A 24 -8.38 1.72 -1.30
CA CYS A 24 -8.62 1.21 0.04
C CYS A 24 -9.69 0.12 0.06
N ALA A 25 -10.83 0.33 -0.62
CA ALA A 25 -11.91 -0.65 -0.69
C ALA A 25 -11.43 -1.98 -1.32
N TYR A 26 -10.62 -1.93 -2.37
CA TYR A 26 -10.02 -3.13 -2.98
C TYR A 26 -9.05 -3.83 -2.03
N LEU A 27 -8.16 -3.08 -1.39
CA LEU A 27 -7.22 -3.65 -0.42
C LEU A 27 -7.97 -4.33 0.73
N VAL A 28 -9.01 -3.70 1.28
CA VAL A 28 -9.84 -4.27 2.35
C VAL A 28 -10.52 -5.56 1.87
N ALA A 29 -11.15 -5.53 0.69
CA ALA A 29 -11.79 -6.71 0.12
C ALA A 29 -10.80 -7.87 -0.04
N VAL A 30 -9.61 -7.60 -0.58
CA VAL A 30 -8.54 -8.61 -0.71
C VAL A 30 -8.12 -9.13 0.66
N THR A 31 -7.91 -8.27 1.66
CA THR A 31 -7.51 -8.75 3.01
C THR A 31 -8.54 -9.65 3.67
N ASN A 32 -9.83 -9.41 3.41
CA ASN A 32 -10.91 -10.24 3.94
C ASN A 32 -10.92 -11.64 3.30
N LEU A 33 -10.50 -11.77 2.03
CA LEU A 33 -10.35 -13.09 1.38
C LEU A 33 -9.30 -13.98 2.04
N PHE A 34 -8.34 -13.38 2.75
CA PHE A 34 -7.26 -14.09 3.45
C PHE A 34 -7.51 -14.18 4.96
N GLU A 35 -8.77 -14.21 5.39
CA GLU A 35 -9.17 -14.44 6.79
C GLU A 35 -8.41 -13.54 7.80
N TYR A 36 -8.23 -12.26 7.48
CA TYR A 36 -7.51 -11.30 8.33
C TYR A 36 -6.04 -11.65 8.63
N ARG A 37 -5.40 -12.53 7.86
CA ARG A 37 -3.94 -12.77 7.95
C ARG A 37 -3.15 -11.48 7.69
N PHE A 38 -3.74 -10.57 6.91
CA PHE A 38 -3.20 -9.27 6.60
C PHE A 38 -4.13 -8.16 7.10
N LYS A 39 -3.53 -7.01 7.39
CA LYS A 39 -4.24 -5.78 7.77
C LYS A 39 -3.80 -4.63 6.87
N VAL A 40 -4.77 -3.92 6.31
CA VAL A 40 -4.53 -2.63 5.66
C VAL A 40 -4.29 -1.56 6.73
N ARG A 41 -3.22 -0.80 6.58
CA ARG A 41 -2.85 0.31 7.46
C ARG A 41 -2.71 1.58 6.62
N PRO A 42 -3.67 2.51 6.69
CA PRO A 42 -3.51 3.81 6.04
C PRO A 42 -2.41 4.63 6.73
N GLU A 43 -1.77 5.52 5.96
CA GLU A 43 -0.78 6.51 6.43
C GLU A 43 0.34 5.90 7.29
N LYS A 44 0.77 4.69 6.95
CA LYS A 44 1.76 4.00 7.76
C LYS A 44 3.14 4.59 7.50
N ASN A 45 3.77 5.11 8.55
CA ASN A 45 5.17 5.53 8.46
C ASN A 45 6.10 4.37 8.10
N VAL A 46 6.89 4.60 7.06
CA VAL A 46 8.03 3.78 6.65
C VAL A 46 9.30 4.59 6.86
N SER A 47 10.31 3.93 7.43
CA SER A 47 11.60 4.56 7.71
C SER A 47 12.72 3.64 7.25
N GLY A 48 13.52 4.12 6.32
CA GLY A 48 14.74 3.47 5.86
C GLY A 48 15.78 4.51 5.46
N PRO A 49 16.92 4.07 4.93
CA PRO A 49 17.99 4.97 4.52
C PRO A 49 17.54 5.96 3.44
N ASN A 50 16.69 5.49 2.52
CA ASN A 50 16.30 6.22 1.31
C ASN A 50 14.83 6.66 1.32
N GLY A 51 13.96 5.90 1.99
CA GLY A 51 12.52 6.20 2.10
C GLY A 51 12.15 6.63 3.52
N HIS A 52 11.51 7.79 3.64
CA HIS A 52 11.02 8.29 4.92
C HIS A 52 9.66 8.94 4.76
N GLY A 53 8.72 8.60 5.65
CA GLY A 53 7.42 9.24 5.74
C GLY A 53 6.25 8.26 5.64
N PRO A 54 5.01 8.79 5.71
CA PRO A 54 3.81 7.99 5.58
C PRO A 54 3.64 7.53 4.14
N VAL A 55 3.19 6.29 3.98
CA VAL A 55 2.67 5.77 2.71
C VAL A 55 1.15 5.77 2.77
N ASP A 56 0.47 5.95 1.63
CA ASP A 56 -1.01 5.98 1.62
C ASP A 56 -1.60 4.72 2.24
N PHE A 57 -1.13 3.55 1.82
CA PHE A 57 -1.49 2.27 2.43
C PHE A 57 -0.33 1.30 2.54
N ALA A 58 -0.25 0.63 3.68
CA ALA A 58 0.61 -0.52 3.89
C ALA A 58 -0.21 -1.78 4.17
N LEU A 59 0.13 -2.87 3.51
CA LEU A 59 -0.38 -4.19 3.82
C LEU A 59 0.55 -4.87 4.83
N VAL A 60 0.02 -5.20 6.00
CA VAL A 60 0.82 -5.73 7.12
C VAL A 60 0.41 -7.16 7.45
N LEU A 61 1.35 -8.09 7.44
CA LEU A 61 1.17 -9.44 7.96
C LEU A 61 0.97 -9.38 9.47
N VAL A 62 -0.19 -9.82 9.96
CA VAL A 62 -0.60 -9.65 11.36
C VAL A 62 0.34 -10.38 12.32
N ARG A 63 0.63 -11.67 12.06
CA ARG A 63 1.43 -12.51 12.97
C ARG A 63 2.84 -11.98 13.23
N ALA A 64 3.47 -11.39 12.22
CA ALA A 64 4.85 -10.91 12.32
C ALA A 64 4.97 -9.38 12.43
N SER A 65 3.86 -8.65 12.34
CA SER A 65 3.84 -7.18 12.24
C SER A 65 4.82 -6.63 11.18
N ARG A 66 4.88 -7.31 10.03
CA ARG A 66 5.76 -6.99 8.89
C ARG A 66 4.98 -6.39 7.75
N ILE A 67 5.55 -5.38 7.10
CA ILE A 67 4.98 -4.78 5.90
C ILE A 67 5.28 -5.71 4.72
N ILE A 68 4.25 -6.18 4.03
CA ILE A 68 4.41 -7.07 2.85
C ILE A 68 4.03 -6.39 1.54
N GLY A 69 3.38 -5.23 1.61
CA GLY A 69 3.00 -4.43 0.46
C GLY A 69 2.88 -2.97 0.85
N ILE A 70 3.20 -2.11 -0.10
CA ILE A 70 3.04 -0.66 -0.02
C ILE A 70 2.24 -0.23 -1.23
N THR A 71 1.40 0.76 -1.06
CA THR A 71 0.60 1.32 -2.15
C THR A 71 0.55 2.82 -1.98
N GLU A 72 1.20 3.52 -2.91
CA GLU A 72 1.01 4.94 -3.19
C GLU A 72 -0.06 5.12 -4.26
N VAL A 73 -1.03 5.99 -3.98
CA VAL A 73 -2.08 6.39 -4.88
C VAL A 73 -1.64 7.67 -5.57
N LYS A 74 -1.82 7.73 -6.89
CA LYS A 74 -1.49 8.92 -7.66
C LYS A 74 -2.63 9.32 -8.56
N ASP A 75 -2.97 10.60 -8.55
CA ASP A 75 -3.87 11.15 -9.56
C ASP A 75 -3.19 11.30 -10.92
N LYS A 76 -1.95 11.82 -10.90
CA LYS A 76 -1.10 12.14 -12.06
C LYS A 76 0.31 11.61 -11.82
N ASP A 77 1.18 11.67 -12.83
CA ASP A 77 2.60 11.36 -12.72
C ASP A 77 2.91 9.94 -12.16
N PHE A 78 2.31 8.95 -12.81
CA PHE A 78 2.44 7.53 -12.43
C PHE A 78 3.89 7.05 -12.28
N LEU A 79 4.81 7.54 -13.12
CA LEU A 79 6.24 7.21 -13.03
C LEU A 79 6.88 7.70 -11.73
N GLN A 80 6.48 8.88 -11.24
CA GLN A 80 6.91 9.38 -9.94
C GLN A 80 6.37 8.47 -8.82
N GLY A 81 5.11 8.04 -8.93
CA GLY A 81 4.52 7.06 -8.02
C GLY A 81 5.27 5.73 -7.97
N ILE A 82 5.72 5.21 -9.13
CA ILE A 82 6.54 3.99 -9.19
C ILE A 82 7.88 4.20 -8.46
N ALA A 83 8.57 5.32 -8.73
CA ALA A 83 9.84 5.62 -8.09
C ALA A 83 9.68 5.71 -6.56
N GLN A 84 8.64 6.41 -6.10
CA GLN A 84 8.33 6.56 -4.68
C GLN A 84 8.03 5.20 -4.02
N ASN A 85 7.14 4.39 -4.61
CA ASN A 85 6.83 3.04 -4.13
C ASN A 85 8.09 2.16 -4.04
N SER A 86 9.01 2.27 -5.01
CA SER A 86 10.21 1.45 -5.07
C SER A 86 11.14 1.73 -3.87
N VAL A 87 11.38 3.02 -3.58
CA VAL A 87 12.22 3.46 -2.45
C VAL A 87 11.57 3.12 -1.10
N GLN A 88 10.25 3.26 -0.99
CA GLN A 88 9.53 2.88 0.23
C GLN A 88 9.52 1.36 0.44
N CYS A 89 9.39 0.56 -0.62
CA CYS A 89 9.46 -0.90 -0.55
C CYS A 89 10.81 -1.39 -0.03
N GLU A 90 11.91 -0.82 -0.54
CA GLU A 90 13.27 -1.08 -0.02
C GLU A 90 13.34 -0.79 1.49
N SER A 91 12.86 0.39 1.90
CA SER A 91 12.89 0.83 3.29
C SER A 91 12.06 -0.07 4.22
N ALA A 92 10.91 -0.55 3.76
CA ALA A 92 10.09 -1.50 4.48
C ALA A 92 10.74 -2.89 4.58
N ALA A 93 11.38 -3.37 3.51
CA ALA A 93 12.10 -4.64 3.49
C ALA A 93 13.26 -4.63 4.49
N LEU A 94 14.07 -3.56 4.50
CA LEU A 94 15.17 -3.37 5.46
C LEU A 94 14.65 -3.31 6.90
N SER A 95 13.55 -2.59 7.14
CA SER A 95 12.90 -2.54 8.45
C SER A 95 12.42 -3.90 8.92
N ASN A 96 11.83 -4.70 8.03
CA ASN A 96 11.41 -6.06 8.35
C ASN A 96 12.61 -6.99 8.66
N TYR A 97 13.72 -6.82 7.94
CA TYR A 97 14.95 -7.59 8.18
C TYR A 97 15.53 -7.29 9.57
N LYS A 98 15.64 -6.01 9.95
CA LYS A 98 16.09 -5.61 11.30
C LYS A 98 15.20 -6.19 12.40
N LYS A 99 13.88 -6.24 12.19
CA LYS A 99 12.96 -6.89 13.14
C LYS A 99 13.15 -8.41 13.22
N LYS A 100 13.64 -9.06 12.16
CA LYS A 100 13.95 -10.50 12.19
C LYS A 100 15.21 -10.77 13.03
N SER A 101 16.25 -9.96 12.87
CA SER A 101 17.52 -10.13 13.61
C SER A 101 17.43 -9.79 15.10
N LEU A 102 16.43 -9.02 15.54
CA LEU A 102 16.18 -8.72 16.95
C LEU A 102 15.39 -9.80 17.69
N VAL A 103 14.82 -10.77 16.96
CA VAL A 103 13.94 -11.83 17.50
C VAL A 103 14.58 -13.22 17.29
N SER A 104 15.80 -13.28 16.75
CA SER A 104 16.64 -14.48 16.61
C SER A 104 17.75 -14.48 17.64
#